data_AF-A0A2N3I8M3-F1
#
_entry.id   AF-A0A2N3I8M3-F1
#
_cell.length_a   1.000
_cell.length_b   1.000
_cell.length_c   1.000
_cell.angle_alpha   90.00
_cell.angle_beta   90.00
_cell.angle_gamma   90.00
#
_symmetry.space_group_name_H-M   'P 1'
#
loop_
_entity.id
_entity.type
_entity.pdbx_description
1 polymer ?
#
loop_
_entity_poly.entity_id
_entity_poly.type
_entity_poly.pdbx_seq_one_letter_code
_entity_poly.pdbx_strand_id
1 'polypeptide(L)'
;MILIQECNLFILKSKFGYMKNIYYLIWVDGIVNSKDYKKKDPTWKFTLFLILTICNAINMYTIYLWIKFTGMFSYLISVAFFSNPIVNSVTGFVLQFASPFVVLNYFLIFHKERYKSLIEKYQHRNGKLAMIYLVISVLIWFGSIITYSSLC
;
A
#
# COMPACT_ATOMS: atom_id res chain seq x y z
N MET A 1 33.90 31.51 -6.96
CA MET A 1 33.96 30.26 -7.76
C MET A 1 33.29 29.06 -7.07
N ILE A 2 33.43 28.91 -5.74
CA ILE A 2 32.84 27.79 -4.96
C ILE A 2 31.30 27.78 -4.95
N LEU A 3 30.65 28.95 -4.90
CA LEU A 3 29.18 29.08 -4.87
C LEU A 3 28.45 28.58 -6.14
N ILE A 4 29.12 28.62 -7.31
CA ILE A 4 28.53 28.16 -8.58
C ILE A 4 28.56 26.63 -8.65
N GLN A 5 29.52 26.00 -7.98
CA GLN A 5 29.73 24.55 -7.98
C GLN A 5 28.67 23.83 -7.12
N GLU A 6 28.31 24.42 -5.97
CA GLU A 6 27.20 23.96 -5.10
C GLU A 6 25.84 24.07 -5.81
N CYS A 7 25.60 25.18 -6.52
CA CYS A 7 24.36 25.41 -7.26
C CYS A 7 24.20 24.42 -8.42
N ASN A 8 25.28 24.12 -9.14
CA ASN A 8 25.28 23.12 -10.20
C ASN A 8 25.14 21.69 -9.67
N LEU A 9 25.68 21.37 -8.49
CA LEU A 9 25.49 20.06 -7.84
C LEU A 9 24.03 19.85 -7.41
N PHE A 10 23.37 20.90 -6.92
CA PHE A 10 21.94 20.88 -6.58
C PHE A 10 21.05 20.72 -7.83
N ILE A 11 21.37 21.42 -8.92
CA ILE A 11 20.66 21.31 -10.21
C ILE A 11 20.90 19.94 -10.87
N LEU A 12 22.10 19.36 -10.76
CA LEU A 12 22.41 18.03 -11.28
C LEU A 12 21.71 16.91 -10.49
N LYS A 13 21.59 17.05 -9.17
CA LYS A 13 20.83 16.11 -8.32
C LYS A 13 19.31 16.18 -8.57
N SER A 14 18.83 17.33 -9.04
CA SER A 14 17.47 17.54 -9.54
C SER A 14 17.23 16.88 -10.91
N LYS A 15 18.25 16.84 -11.77
CA LYS A 15 18.16 16.34 -13.15
C LYS A 15 18.37 14.82 -13.32
N PHE A 16 19.14 14.19 -12.44
CA PHE A 16 19.19 12.73 -12.36
C PHE A 16 17.99 12.26 -11.55
N GLY A 17 16.90 11.97 -12.27
CA GLY A 17 15.68 11.43 -11.69
C GLY A 17 15.98 10.15 -10.92
N TYR A 18 16.15 10.27 -9.60
CA TYR A 18 16.08 9.15 -8.67
C TYR A 18 14.90 8.30 -9.10
N MET A 19 15.11 7.00 -9.35
CA MET A 19 14.00 6.08 -9.57
C MET A 19 13.03 6.25 -8.41
N LYS A 20 11.91 6.93 -8.68
CA LYS A 20 10.96 7.31 -7.65
C LYS A 20 10.29 6.01 -7.24
N ASN A 21 10.66 5.51 -6.06
CA ASN A 21 10.04 4.32 -5.48
C ASN A 21 8.51 4.52 -5.47
N ILE A 22 7.81 3.70 -6.28
CA ILE A 22 6.38 3.85 -6.55
C ILE A 22 5.54 3.65 -5.30
N TYR A 23 5.99 2.80 -4.37
CA TYR A 23 5.34 2.59 -3.09
C TYR A 23 5.26 3.90 -2.30
N TYR A 24 6.39 4.60 -2.10
CA TYR A 24 6.38 5.89 -1.40
C TYR A 24 5.61 6.96 -2.18
N LEU A 25 5.60 6.89 -3.52
CA LEU A 25 4.84 7.84 -4.33
C LEU A 25 3.33 7.67 -4.14
N ILE A 26 2.81 6.43 -4.11
CA ILE A 26 1.40 6.13 -3.81
C ILE A 26 1.03 6.67 -2.43
N TRP A 27 1.89 6.42 -1.42
CA TRP A 27 1.65 6.91 -0.07
C TRP A 27 1.60 8.43 0.01
N VAL A 28 2.60 9.12 -0.53
CA VAL A 28 2.66 10.59 -0.49
C VAL A 28 1.50 11.20 -1.26
N ASP A 29 1.15 10.63 -2.41
CA ASP A 29 0.01 11.08 -3.22
C ASP A 29 -1.32 10.90 -2.46
N GLY A 30 -1.49 9.80 -1.74
CA GLY A 30 -2.64 9.54 -0.88
C GLY A 30 -2.72 10.49 0.32
N ILE A 31 -1.59 10.73 1.01
CA ILE A 31 -1.53 11.61 2.18
C ILE A 31 -1.93 13.03 1.78
N VAL A 32 -1.21 13.61 0.81
CA VAL A 32 -1.39 15.01 0.39
C VAL A 32 -2.79 15.25 -0.17
N ASN A 33 -3.37 14.26 -0.85
CA ASN A 33 -4.70 14.43 -1.45
C ASN A 33 -5.87 14.11 -0.51
N SER A 34 -5.65 13.44 0.62
CA SER A 34 -6.73 13.14 1.56
C SER A 34 -7.39 14.42 2.08
N LYS A 35 -8.73 14.45 2.08
CA LYS A 35 -9.51 15.60 2.57
C LYS A 35 -9.22 15.87 4.04
N ASP A 36 -9.03 14.80 4.81
CA ASP A 36 -8.81 14.83 6.25
C ASP A 36 -7.42 15.39 6.58
N TYR A 37 -6.39 15.09 5.79
CA TYR A 37 -5.08 15.76 5.89
C TYR A 37 -5.19 17.26 5.63
N LYS A 38 -5.93 17.66 4.59
CA LYS A 38 -6.14 19.08 4.27
C LYS A 38 -6.92 19.82 5.38
N LYS A 39 -7.84 19.12 6.05
CA LYS A 39 -8.59 19.63 7.22
C LYS A 39 -7.83 19.50 8.54
N LYS A 40 -6.61 18.95 8.55
CA LYS A 40 -5.81 18.65 9.74
C LYS A 40 -6.52 17.74 10.76
N ASP A 41 -7.44 16.89 10.29
CA ASP A 41 -8.17 15.95 11.13
C ASP A 41 -7.23 14.84 11.65
N PRO A 42 -7.08 14.63 12.96
CA PRO A 42 -6.13 13.64 13.49
C PRO A 42 -6.37 12.20 12.99
N THR A 43 -7.59 11.87 12.53
CA THR A 43 -7.96 10.53 12.06
C THR A 43 -7.40 10.17 10.68
N TRP A 44 -6.93 11.16 9.90
CA TRP A 44 -6.46 10.92 8.52
C TRP A 44 -5.38 9.84 8.44
N LYS A 45 -4.50 9.79 9.44
CA LYS A 45 -3.40 8.82 9.52
C LYS A 45 -3.93 7.40 9.54
N PHE A 46 -4.89 7.15 10.43
CA PHE A 46 -5.47 5.84 10.64
C PHE A 46 -6.31 5.39 9.44
N THR A 47 -7.17 6.28 8.92
CA THR A 47 -8.01 5.99 7.76
C THR A 47 -7.16 5.63 6.53
N LEU A 48 -6.16 6.46 6.20
CA LEU A 48 -5.29 6.19 5.06
C LEU A 48 -4.45 4.94 5.27
N PHE A 49 -3.94 4.74 6.50
CA PHE A 49 -3.19 3.55 6.87
C PHE A 49 -4.00 2.27 6.64
N LEU A 50 -5.26 2.25 7.11
CA LEU A 50 -6.14 1.11 6.91
C LEU A 50 -6.42 0.85 5.43
N ILE A 51 -6.82 1.88 4.67
CA ILE A 51 -7.18 1.73 3.26
C ILE A 51 -6.00 1.14 2.45
N LEU A 52 -4.80 1.72 2.57
CA LEU A 52 -3.64 1.24 1.82
C LEU A 52 -3.15 -0.12 2.31
N THR A 53 -3.29 -0.43 3.59
CA THR A 53 -2.98 -1.76 4.13
C THR A 53 -3.95 -2.82 3.60
N ILE A 54 -5.25 -2.53 3.54
CA ILE A 54 -6.25 -3.42 2.96
C ILE A 54 -5.95 -3.66 1.47
N CYS A 55 -5.60 -2.63 0.70
CA CYS A 55 -5.22 -2.82 -0.70
C CYS A 55 -3.95 -3.67 -0.86
N ASN A 56 -2.92 -3.47 -0.04
CA ASN A 56 -1.74 -4.35 -0.06
C ASN A 56 -2.12 -5.81 0.28
N ALA A 57 -2.95 -6.02 1.29
CA ALA A 57 -3.41 -7.34 1.71
C ALA A 57 -4.23 -8.04 0.61
N ILE A 58 -5.13 -7.31 -0.05
CA ILE A 58 -5.94 -7.79 -1.18
C ILE A 58 -5.05 -8.18 -2.35
N ASN A 59 -4.03 -7.37 -2.68
CA ASN A 59 -3.08 -7.70 -3.74
C ASN A 59 -2.28 -8.96 -3.42
N MET A 60 -1.81 -9.12 -2.18
CA MET A 60 -1.10 -10.33 -1.75
C MET A 60 -2.02 -11.56 -1.77
N TYR A 61 -3.27 -11.42 -1.34
CA TYR A 61 -4.27 -12.48 -1.42
C TYR A 61 -4.57 -12.87 -2.87
N THR A 62 -4.58 -11.90 -3.78
CA THR A 62 -4.77 -12.16 -5.21
C THR A 62 -3.61 -12.99 -5.77
N ILE A 63 -2.36 -12.60 -5.47
CA ILE A 63 -1.19 -13.40 -5.84
C ILE A 63 -1.30 -14.82 -5.27
N TYR A 64 -1.73 -14.95 -4.01
CA TYR A 64 -1.97 -16.25 -3.40
C TYR A 64 -3.00 -17.10 -4.16
N LEU A 65 -4.13 -16.52 -4.60
CA LEU A 65 -5.14 -17.26 -5.40
C LEU A 65 -4.53 -17.80 -6.70
N TRP A 66 -3.72 -16.99 -7.39
CA TRP A 66 -3.05 -17.42 -8.62
C TRP A 66 -2.02 -18.52 -8.38
N ILE A 67 -1.23 -18.43 -7.30
CA ILE A 67 -0.30 -19.50 -6.92
C ILE A 67 -1.07 -20.77 -6.57
N LYS A 68 -2.16 -20.66 -5.80
CA LYS A 68 -3.01 -21.80 -5.44
C LYS A 68 -3.61 -22.46 -6.68
N PHE A 69 -4.00 -21.67 -7.67
CA PHE A 69 -4.52 -22.17 -8.95
C PHE A 69 -3.50 -23.05 -9.70
N THR A 70 -2.20 -22.74 -9.62
CA THR A 70 -1.15 -23.58 -10.24
C THR A 70 -0.86 -24.89 -9.49
N GLY A 71 -1.47 -25.13 -8.33
CA GLY A 71 -1.23 -26.31 -7.50
C GLY A 71 0.13 -26.31 -6.77
N MET A 72 0.95 -25.27 -6.91
CA MET A 72 2.29 -25.20 -6.31
C MET A 72 2.27 -25.00 -4.79
N PHE A 73 1.22 -24.37 -4.23
CA PHE A 73 1.17 -24.04 -2.81
C PHE A 73 -0.28 -23.96 -2.31
N SER A 74 -0.63 -24.72 -1.28
CA SER A 74 -2.01 -24.75 -0.75
C SER A 74 -2.13 -24.49 0.76
N TYR A 75 -1.04 -24.09 1.44
CA TYR A 75 -1.10 -23.92 2.89
C TYR A 75 -1.75 -22.58 3.27
N LEU A 76 -2.97 -22.66 3.78
CA LEU A 76 -3.64 -21.59 4.52
C LEU A 76 -3.53 -21.91 6.00
N ILE A 77 -3.20 -20.91 6.81
CA ILE A 77 -3.31 -21.06 8.26
C ILE A 77 -4.80 -21.12 8.57
N SER A 78 -5.30 -22.31 8.91
CA SER A 78 -6.65 -22.47 9.40
C SER A 78 -6.73 -21.92 10.82
N VAL A 79 -7.51 -20.87 11.00
CA VAL A 79 -7.73 -20.23 12.29
C VAL A 79 -9.13 -20.60 12.76
N ALA A 80 -9.25 -21.38 13.83
CA ALA A 80 -10.52 -21.82 14.39
C ALA A 80 -10.70 -21.31 15.84
N PHE A 81 -10.42 -20.03 16.07
CA PHE A 81 -10.56 -19.43 17.41
C PHE A 81 -12.01 -19.16 17.80
N PHE A 82 -12.89 -18.92 16.82
CA PHE A 82 -14.28 -18.55 17.05
C PHE A 82 -15.25 -19.61 16.53
N SER A 83 -16.46 -19.66 17.07
CA SER A 83 -17.51 -20.56 16.57
C SER A 83 -18.08 -20.12 15.22
N ASN A 84 -17.94 -18.84 14.85
CA ASN A 84 -18.46 -18.31 13.60
C ASN A 84 -17.44 -18.47 12.45
N PRO A 85 -17.79 -19.19 11.36
CA PRO A 85 -16.86 -19.47 10.26
C PRO A 85 -16.45 -18.21 9.46
N ILE A 86 -17.32 -17.20 9.39
CA ILE A 86 -17.01 -15.93 8.71
C ILE A 86 -15.95 -15.18 9.51
N VAL A 87 -16.10 -15.10 10.84
CA VAL A 87 -15.14 -14.44 11.73
C VAL A 87 -13.79 -15.15 11.67
N ASN A 88 -13.78 -16.49 11.65
CA ASN A 88 -12.56 -17.28 11.45
C ASN A 88 -11.89 -16.97 10.10
N SER A 89 -12.66 -16.91 9.01
CA SER A 89 -12.12 -16.62 7.67
C SER A 89 -11.51 -15.22 7.59
N VAL A 90 -12.20 -14.21 8.12
CA VAL A 90 -11.69 -12.83 8.19
C VAL A 90 -10.45 -12.75 9.07
N THR A 91 -10.44 -13.43 10.22
CA THR A 91 -9.28 -13.47 11.12
C THR A 91 -8.08 -14.12 10.44
N GLY A 92 -8.29 -15.25 9.74
CA GLY A 92 -7.25 -15.88 8.92
C GLY A 92 -6.70 -14.93 7.86
N PHE A 93 -7.57 -14.20 7.16
CA PHE A 93 -7.14 -13.19 6.19
C PHE A 93 -6.29 -12.09 6.82
N VAL A 94 -6.74 -11.55 7.96
CA VAL A 94 -6.02 -10.47 8.66
C VAL A 94 -4.66 -10.95 9.13
N LEU A 95 -4.59 -12.13 9.75
CA LEU A 95 -3.33 -12.67 10.27
C LEU A 95 -2.35 -13.01 9.15
N GLN A 96 -2.82 -13.62 8.06
CA GLN A 96 -1.93 -14.11 7.00
C GLN A 96 -1.55 -13.04 5.99
N PHE A 97 -2.49 -12.17 5.60
CA PHE A 97 -2.28 -11.21 4.52
C PHE A 97 -2.17 -9.77 5.01
N ALA A 98 -2.97 -9.32 5.97
CA ALA A 98 -2.94 -7.92 6.40
C ALA A 98 -1.81 -7.62 7.40
N SER A 99 -1.57 -8.51 8.36
CA SER A 99 -0.60 -8.31 9.45
C SER A 99 0.82 -7.97 8.99
N PRO A 100 1.43 -8.63 7.96
CA PRO A 100 2.75 -8.23 7.51
C PRO A 100 2.77 -6.79 6.96
N PHE A 101 1.70 -6.37 6.29
CA PHE A 101 1.60 -5.00 5.77
C PHE A 101 1.27 -3.99 6.84
N VAL A 102 0.54 -4.34 7.91
CA VAL A 102 0.36 -3.46 9.07
C VAL A 102 1.73 -3.08 9.63
N VAL A 103 2.57 -4.08 9.89
CA VAL A 103 3.92 -3.87 10.44
C VAL A 103 4.78 -3.08 9.44
N LEU A 104 4.83 -3.53 8.18
CA LEU A 104 5.64 -2.90 7.14
C LEU A 104 5.24 -1.43 6.91
N ASN A 105 3.96 -1.16 6.69
CA ASN A 105 3.46 0.18 6.42
C ASN A 105 3.70 1.11 7.63
N TYR A 106 3.58 0.60 8.86
CA TYR A 106 3.85 1.40 10.04
C TYR A 106 5.31 1.84 10.08
N PHE A 107 6.26 0.90 9.92
CA PHE A 107 7.69 1.20 9.96
C PHE A 107 8.18 2.03 8.77
N LEU A 108 7.64 1.80 7.58
CA LEU A 108 8.07 2.50 6.37
C LEU A 108 7.49 3.91 6.25
N ILE A 109 6.29 4.16 6.77
CA ILE A 109 5.57 5.41 6.54
C ILE A 109 5.42 6.24 7.81
N PHE A 110 4.94 5.65 8.91
CA PHE A 110 4.50 6.43 10.07
C PHE A 110 5.50 6.47 11.22
N HIS A 111 6.42 5.51 11.31
CA HIS A 111 7.43 5.45 12.37
C HIS A 111 8.27 6.73 12.40
N LYS A 112 8.40 7.33 13.59
CA LYS A 112 9.11 8.60 13.82
C LYS A 112 8.67 9.72 12.86
N GLU A 113 7.38 9.75 12.50
CA GLU A 113 6.80 10.74 11.59
C GLU A 113 7.47 10.82 10.21
N ARG A 114 8.07 9.71 9.76
CA ARG A 114 8.81 9.62 8.49
C ARG A 114 8.01 10.13 7.28
N TYR A 115 6.69 10.03 7.31
CA TYR A 115 5.79 10.57 6.29
C TYR A 115 6.03 12.05 5.98
N LYS A 116 6.44 12.88 6.94
CA LYS A 116 6.77 14.30 6.71
C LYS A 116 7.94 14.44 5.73
N SER A 117 9.03 13.71 6.01
CA SER A 117 10.20 13.68 5.11
C SER A 117 9.89 13.08 3.73
N LEU A 118 8.94 12.13 3.66
CA LEU A 118 8.50 11.56 2.38
C LEU A 118 7.73 12.57 1.54
N ILE A 119 6.86 13.38 2.15
CA ILE A 119 6.12 14.44 1.45
C ILE A 119 7.07 15.48 0.84
N GLU A 120 8.12 15.86 1.57
CA GLU A 120 9.14 16.79 1.07
C GLU A 120 9.97 16.19 -0.08
N LYS A 121 10.23 14.88 -0.02
CA LYS A 121 11.08 14.18 -0.99
C LYS A 121 10.35 13.78 -2.27
N TYR A 122 9.07 13.43 -2.20
CA TYR A 122 8.30 12.90 -3.34
C TYR A 122 7.27 13.92 -3.81
N GLN A 123 7.33 14.25 -5.10
CA GLN A 123 6.30 15.08 -5.74
C GLN A 123 4.96 14.31 -5.82
N HIS A 124 3.90 14.90 -5.25
CA HIS A 124 2.54 14.39 -5.37
C HIS A 124 2.02 14.52 -6.81
N ARG A 125 1.06 13.66 -7.18
CA ARG A 125 0.39 13.61 -8.50
C ARG A 125 -1.12 13.86 -8.38
N ASN A 126 -1.49 14.82 -7.55
CA ASN A 126 -2.87 15.26 -7.29
C ASN A 126 -3.83 14.12 -6.86
N GLY A 127 -3.31 13.09 -6.18
CA GLY A 127 -4.06 11.93 -5.72
C GLY A 127 -4.44 10.93 -6.79
N LYS A 128 -4.10 11.18 -8.07
CA LYS A 128 -4.46 10.29 -9.18
C LYS A 128 -3.78 8.93 -9.05
N LEU A 129 -2.52 8.90 -8.61
CA LEU A 129 -1.81 7.62 -8.52
C LEU A 129 -2.36 6.76 -7.38
N ALA A 130 -2.62 7.37 -6.22
CA ALA A 130 -3.26 6.65 -5.12
C ALA A 130 -4.63 6.10 -5.54
N MET A 131 -5.47 6.91 -6.19
CA MET A 131 -6.78 6.45 -6.67
C MET A 131 -6.69 5.34 -7.71
N ILE A 132 -5.80 5.47 -8.70
CA ILE A 132 -5.57 4.42 -9.71
C ILE A 132 -5.14 3.12 -9.03
N TYR A 133 -4.21 3.19 -8.08
CA TYR A 133 -3.76 2.03 -7.33
C TYR A 133 -4.91 1.33 -6.58
N LEU A 134 -5.75 2.09 -5.88
CA LEU A 134 -6.91 1.53 -5.17
C LEU A 134 -7.87 0.82 -6.13
N VAL A 135 -8.25 1.49 -7.22
CA VAL A 135 -9.21 0.96 -8.21
C VAL A 135 -8.66 -0.29 -8.89
N ILE A 136 -7.41 -0.25 -9.36
CA ILE A 136 -6.78 -1.41 -10.01
C ILE A 136 -6.67 -2.59 -9.05
N SER A 137 -6.30 -2.36 -7.78
CA SER A 137 -6.19 -3.44 -6.79
C SER A 137 -7.52 -4.15 -6.58
N VAL A 138 -8.62 -3.39 -6.47
CA VAL A 138 -9.97 -3.95 -6.29
C VAL A 138 -10.44 -4.69 -7.55
N LEU A 139 -10.22 -4.12 -8.75
CA LEU A 139 -10.60 -4.75 -10.02
C LEU A 139 -9.85 -6.06 -10.26
N ILE A 140 -8.53 -6.07 -10.02
CA ILE A 140 -7.71 -7.28 -10.18
C ILE A 140 -8.16 -8.37 -9.21
N TRP A 141 -8.41 -8.02 -7.95
CA TRP A 141 -8.88 -8.97 -6.96
C TRP A 141 -10.25 -9.55 -7.31
N PHE A 142 -11.21 -8.68 -7.64
CA PHE A 142 -12.56 -9.12 -8.00
C PHE A 142 -12.56 -10.01 -9.24
N GLY A 143 -11.81 -9.61 -10.28
CA GLY A 143 -11.61 -10.43 -11.48
C GLY A 143 -10.98 -11.78 -11.16
N SER A 144 -9.97 -11.81 -10.28
CA SER A 144 -9.29 -13.05 -9.88
C SER A 144 -10.19 -14.01 -9.08
N ILE A 145 -11.09 -13.47 -8.24
CA ILE A 145 -12.09 -14.30 -7.55
C ILE A 145 -13.06 -14.93 -8.55
N ILE A 146 -13.56 -14.17 -9.52
CA ILE A 146 -14.50 -14.68 -10.53
C ILE A 146 -13.84 -15.78 -11.36
N THR A 147 -12.62 -15.53 -11.86
CA THR A 147 -11.90 -16.52 -12.66
C THR A 147 -11.59 -17.78 -11.85
N TYR A 148 -11.11 -17.64 -10.61
CA TYR A 148 -10.85 -18.77 -9.73
C TYR A 148 -12.12 -19.58 -9.44
N SER A 149 -13.26 -18.92 -9.20
CA SER A 149 -14.54 -19.59 -8.90
C SER A 149 -15.19 -20.26 -10.12
N SER A 150 -14.81 -19.85 -11.34
CA SER A 150 -15.33 -20.46 -12.58
C SER A 150 -14.52 -21.69 -13.02
N LEU A 151 -13.30 -21.85 -12.50
CA LEU A 151 -12.36 -22.91 -12.89
C LEU A 151 -12.23 -24.03 -11.84
N CYS A 152 -12.73 -23.83 -10.62
CA CYS A 152 -12.75 -24.82 -9.53
C CYS A 152 -14.19 -25.12 -9.10
#